data_AF-A0A151MMB0-F1
#
_entry.id   AF-A0A151MMB0-F1
#
_cell.length_a   1.000
_cell.length_b   1.000
_cell.length_c   1.000
_cell.angle_alpha   90.00
_cell.angle_beta   90.00
_cell.angle_gamma   90.00
#
_symmetry.space_group_name_H-M   'P 1'
#
loop_
_entity.id
_entity.type
_entity.pdbx_description
1 polymer ?
#
loop_
_entity_poly.entity_id
_entity_poly.type
_entity_poly.pdbx_seq_one_letter_code
_entity_poly.pdbx_strand_id
1 'polypeptide(L)'
;MYAPKDELKHRLLWREPYTEHEAAQLASLIAAAREQGVELVFALSTGQDMVFSSASDRLLLQRKLRQVAAAGCSSFALLFDDIDPGLCQADRAVFPSLAQAQASVANEAYRALGQPPVFLFCPTEYCSALCSPSPSRSRYLLALGQELLPGIGIIWTGE
;
A
#
# COMPACT_ATOMS: atom_id res chain seq x y z
N MET A 1 1.19 -13.29 2.95
CA MET A 1 0.65 -11.92 2.78
C MET A 1 -0.84 -11.95 3.07
N TYR A 2 -1.33 -11.03 3.89
CA TYR A 2 -2.75 -10.85 4.22
C TYR A 2 -3.34 -9.79 3.28
N ALA A 3 -4.05 -10.24 2.24
CA ALA A 3 -4.72 -9.38 1.25
C ALA A 3 -6.06 -10.01 0.79
N PRO A 4 -7.00 -10.30 1.70
CA PRO A 4 -8.27 -10.91 1.34
C PRO A 4 -9.10 -9.95 0.49
N LYS A 5 -9.39 -10.31 -0.77
CA LYS A 5 -10.18 -9.47 -1.68
C LYS A 5 -11.62 -9.24 -1.20
N ASP A 6 -12.18 -10.19 -0.42
CA ASP A 6 -13.56 -10.13 0.09
C ASP A 6 -13.70 -9.30 1.38
N GLU A 7 -12.61 -8.88 2.00
CA GLU A 7 -12.68 -8.04 3.20
C GLU A 7 -12.86 -6.57 2.82
N LEU A 8 -14.02 -6.01 3.13
CA LEU A 8 -14.35 -4.62 2.79
C LEU A 8 -13.30 -3.62 3.28
N LYS A 9 -12.85 -3.75 4.53
CA LYS A 9 -11.88 -2.83 5.16
C LYS A 9 -10.45 -2.97 4.65
N HIS A 10 -10.16 -3.98 3.83
CA HIS A 10 -8.89 -4.10 3.13
C HIS A 10 -8.84 -3.24 1.85
N ARG A 11 -9.99 -3.01 1.20
CA ARG A 11 -10.07 -2.31 -0.10
C ARG A 11 -11.15 -1.23 -0.16
N LEU A 12 -12.43 -1.60 -0.10
CA LEU A 12 -13.56 -0.68 -0.32
C LEU A 12 -13.76 0.32 0.83
N LEU A 13 -13.54 -0.11 2.06
CA LEU A 13 -13.71 0.66 3.28
C LEU A 13 -12.38 0.87 4.01
N TRP A 14 -11.28 1.04 3.25
CA TRP A 14 -9.92 1.11 3.81
C TRP A 14 -9.73 2.25 4.84
N ARG A 15 -10.54 3.31 4.73
CA ARG A 15 -10.58 4.42 5.68
C ARG A 15 -11.18 4.04 7.04
N GLU A 16 -12.00 3.01 7.10
CA GLU A 16 -12.65 2.59 8.34
C GLU A 16 -11.66 1.83 9.24
N PRO A 17 -11.56 2.19 10.53
CA PRO A 17 -10.76 1.44 11.47
C PRO A 17 -11.36 0.04 11.68
N TYR A 18 -10.52 -0.90 12.11
CA TYR A 18 -11.03 -2.14 12.68
C TYR A 18 -11.76 -1.83 13.99
N THR A 19 -12.88 -2.50 14.20
CA THR A 19 -13.54 -2.59 15.50
C THR A 19 -12.65 -3.36 16.47
N GLU A 20 -12.94 -3.29 17.77
CA GLU A 20 -12.19 -4.05 18.78
C GLU A 20 -12.22 -5.56 18.50
N HIS A 21 -13.36 -6.08 18.04
CA HIS A 21 -13.51 -7.49 17.70
C HIS A 21 -12.64 -7.89 16.50
N GLU A 22 -12.70 -7.13 15.39
CA GLU A 22 -11.87 -7.39 14.21
C GLU A 22 -10.37 -7.25 14.53
N ALA A 23 -9.99 -6.25 15.34
CA ALA A 23 -8.61 -6.05 15.76
C ALA A 23 -8.10 -7.22 16.63
N ALA A 24 -8.94 -7.76 17.51
CA ALA A 24 -8.61 -8.95 18.31
C ALA A 24 -8.43 -10.20 17.43
N GLN A 25 -9.27 -10.38 16.42
CA GLN A 25 -9.12 -11.47 15.43
C GLN A 25 -7.81 -11.33 14.66
N LEU A 26 -7.48 -10.13 14.19
CA LEU A 26 -6.22 -9.86 13.50
C LEU A 26 -5.00 -10.09 14.39
N ALA A 27 -5.05 -9.66 15.65
CA ALA A 27 -3.98 -9.91 16.63
C ALA A 27 -3.77 -11.41 16.88
N SER A 28 -4.86 -12.19 16.99
CA SER A 28 -4.80 -13.64 17.11
C SER A 28 -4.15 -14.30 15.88
N LEU A 29 -4.50 -13.87 14.68
CA LEU A 29 -3.88 -14.35 13.44
C LEU A 29 -2.38 -14.03 13.37
N ILE A 30 -2.00 -12.80 13.75
CA ILE A 30 -0.59 -12.37 13.80
C ILE A 30 0.19 -13.23 14.80
N ALA A 31 -0.36 -13.47 15.99
CA ALA A 31 0.26 -14.31 17.01
C ALA A 31 0.45 -15.75 16.51
N ALA A 32 -0.59 -16.35 15.91
CA ALA A 32 -0.52 -17.69 15.35
C ALA A 32 0.53 -17.81 14.23
N ALA A 33 0.62 -16.81 13.33
CA ALA A 33 1.64 -16.79 12.28
C ALA A 33 3.05 -16.77 12.89
N ARG A 34 3.26 -15.92 13.90
CA ARG A 34 4.55 -15.81 14.62
C ARG A 34 4.93 -17.11 15.33
N GLU A 35 3.99 -17.79 15.97
CA GLU A 35 4.22 -19.08 16.64
C GLU A 35 4.67 -20.17 15.65
N GLN A 36 4.22 -20.08 14.40
CA GLN A 36 4.63 -20.98 13.31
C GLN A 36 5.89 -20.50 12.57
N GLY A 37 6.54 -19.43 13.03
CA GLY A 37 7.72 -18.86 12.36
C GLY A 37 7.41 -18.22 10.99
N VAL A 38 6.15 -17.86 10.75
CA VAL A 38 5.69 -17.22 9.51
C VAL A 38 5.54 -15.72 9.73
N GLU A 39 6.16 -14.93 8.86
CA GLU A 39 5.99 -13.47 8.85
C GLU A 39 4.68 -13.08 8.14
N LEU A 40 3.76 -12.47 8.91
CA LEU A 40 2.54 -11.91 8.34
C LEU A 40 2.79 -10.50 7.83
N VAL A 41 2.65 -10.32 6.51
CA VAL A 41 2.63 -9.01 5.86
C VAL A 41 1.19 -8.53 5.69
N PHE A 42 0.80 -7.47 6.39
CA PHE A 42 -0.52 -6.85 6.26
C PHE A 42 -0.58 -5.93 5.05
N ALA A 43 -1.44 -6.24 4.08
CA ALA A 43 -1.61 -5.39 2.89
C ALA A 43 -2.84 -4.49 3.00
N LEU A 44 -2.82 -3.35 2.33
CA LEU A 44 -3.97 -2.46 2.18
C LEU A 44 -4.08 -1.94 0.74
N SER A 45 -5.26 -2.05 0.15
CA SER A 45 -5.56 -1.61 -1.22
C SER A 45 -6.28 -0.26 -1.18
N THR A 46 -5.57 0.85 -1.32
CA THR A 46 -6.18 2.20 -1.18
C THR A 46 -6.39 2.92 -2.50
N GLY A 47 -5.81 2.42 -3.59
CA GLY A 47 -5.75 3.17 -4.85
C GLY A 47 -7.09 3.42 -5.55
N GLN A 48 -8.17 2.71 -5.18
CA GLN A 48 -9.45 2.80 -5.87
C GLN A 48 -10.12 4.17 -5.72
N ASP A 49 -9.98 4.79 -4.55
CA ASP A 49 -10.69 6.04 -4.24
C ASP A 49 -9.88 7.00 -3.35
N MET A 50 -8.59 6.74 -3.11
CA MET A 50 -7.73 7.65 -2.37
C MET A 50 -7.49 8.95 -3.17
N VAL A 51 -7.67 10.10 -2.52
CA VAL A 51 -7.16 11.37 -3.01
C VAL A 51 -5.75 11.54 -2.47
N PHE A 52 -4.73 11.34 -3.31
CA PHE A 52 -3.33 11.26 -2.88
C PHE A 52 -2.84 12.56 -2.22
N SER A 53 -3.39 13.72 -2.57
CA SER A 53 -3.06 15.03 -2.01
C SER A 53 -3.86 15.37 -0.75
N SER A 54 -4.85 14.57 -0.38
CA SER A 54 -5.69 14.80 0.79
C SER A 54 -4.94 14.44 2.08
N ALA A 55 -4.71 15.44 2.93
CA ALA A 55 -4.15 15.22 4.27
C ALA A 55 -5.04 14.33 5.14
N SER A 56 -6.36 14.36 4.93
CA SER A 56 -7.31 13.52 5.65
C SER A 56 -7.14 12.04 5.27
N ASP A 57 -7.04 11.74 3.98
CA ASP A 57 -6.85 10.36 3.51
C ASP A 57 -5.51 9.79 3.97
N ARG A 58 -4.44 10.59 3.89
CA ARG A 58 -3.12 10.21 4.41
C ARG A 58 -3.15 9.93 5.91
N LEU A 59 -3.85 10.75 6.69
CA LEU A 59 -4.00 10.55 8.13
C LEU A 59 -4.78 9.26 8.44
N LEU A 60 -5.88 9.00 7.73
CA LEU A 60 -6.69 7.79 7.91
C LEU A 60 -5.89 6.53 7.57
N LEU A 61 -5.11 6.57 6.48
CA LEU A 61 -4.18 5.49 6.11
C LEU A 61 -3.19 5.20 7.25
N GLN A 62 -2.51 6.24 7.75
CA GLN A 62 -1.56 6.08 8.86
C GLN A 62 -2.22 5.54 10.12
N ARG A 63 -3.43 6.01 10.46
CA ARG A 63 -4.18 5.51 11.62
C ARG A 63 -4.50 4.02 11.47
N LYS A 64 -4.96 3.58 10.30
CA LYS A 64 -5.25 2.18 10.01
C LYS A 64 -3.98 1.31 10.13
N LEU A 65 -2.88 1.73 9.52
CA LEU A 65 -1.60 1.01 9.60
C LEU A 65 -1.07 0.94 11.04
N ARG A 66 -1.12 2.05 11.80
CA ARG A 66 -0.71 2.06 13.21
C ARG A 66 -1.60 1.20 14.10
N GLN A 67 -2.90 1.11 13.80
CA GLN A 67 -3.80 0.21 14.52
C GLN A 67 -3.37 -1.25 14.33
N VAL A 68 -3.02 -1.65 13.11
CA VAL A 68 -2.52 -3.00 12.81
C VAL A 68 -1.13 -3.23 13.41
N ALA A 69 -0.27 -2.20 13.44
CA ALA A 69 1.01 -2.26 14.12
C ALA A 69 0.85 -2.49 15.63
N ALA A 70 -0.09 -1.80 16.27
CA ALA A 70 -0.43 -1.99 17.69
C ALA A 70 -1.00 -3.38 17.99
N ALA A 71 -1.63 -4.03 17.01
CA ALA A 71 -2.05 -5.43 17.10
C ALA A 71 -0.90 -6.44 16.97
N GLY A 72 0.35 -5.98 16.77
CA GLY A 72 1.56 -6.79 16.76
C GLY A 72 2.16 -7.05 15.37
N CYS A 73 1.61 -6.47 14.30
CA CYS A 73 2.16 -6.62 12.96
C CYS A 73 3.38 -5.71 12.75
N SER A 74 4.44 -6.25 12.14
CA SER A 74 5.67 -5.51 11.85
C SER A 74 5.93 -5.27 10.36
N SER A 75 5.09 -5.83 9.49
CA SER A 75 5.41 -5.99 8.06
C SER A 75 4.19 -5.63 7.24
N PHE A 76 4.35 -4.75 6.25
CA PHE A 76 3.22 -4.07 5.60
C PHE A 76 3.33 -4.07 4.09
N ALA A 77 2.20 -3.89 3.41
CA ALA A 77 2.15 -3.63 1.98
C ALA A 77 1.08 -2.59 1.62
N LEU A 78 1.38 -1.71 0.67
CA LEU A 78 0.38 -0.86 0.02
C LEU A 78 0.19 -1.31 -1.41
N LEU A 79 -1.07 -1.53 -1.80
CA LEU A 79 -1.44 -2.10 -3.07
C LEU A 79 -2.17 -1.06 -3.93
N PHE A 80 -1.63 -0.82 -5.13
CA PHE A 80 -2.18 0.08 -6.14
C PHE A 80 -2.49 -0.64 -7.46
N ASP A 81 -2.76 -1.96 -7.39
CA ASP A 81 -3.20 -2.80 -8.50
C ASP A 81 -4.70 -2.64 -8.80
N ASP A 82 -5.07 -2.88 -10.07
CA ASP A 82 -6.46 -2.90 -10.54
C ASP A 82 -7.21 -1.59 -10.24
N ILE A 83 -6.56 -0.44 -10.52
CA ILE A 83 -7.14 0.90 -10.37
C ILE A 83 -7.09 1.67 -11.70
N ASP A 84 -7.90 2.74 -11.81
CA ASP A 84 -7.80 3.67 -12.93
C ASP A 84 -6.44 4.42 -12.85
N PRO A 85 -5.65 4.46 -13.94
CA PRO A 85 -4.36 5.16 -13.94
C PRO A 85 -4.46 6.70 -13.89
N GLY A 86 -5.67 7.25 -13.88
CA GLY A 86 -5.92 8.69 -13.82
C GLY A 86 -5.82 9.29 -12.41
N LEU A 87 -5.09 10.40 -12.27
CA LEU A 87 -5.18 11.26 -11.09
C LEU A 87 -6.50 12.03 -11.05
N CYS A 88 -7.10 12.20 -9.87
CA CYS A 88 -8.25 13.09 -9.71
C CYS A 88 -7.85 14.57 -9.90
N GLN A 89 -8.83 15.48 -9.99
CA GLN A 89 -8.54 16.90 -10.21
C GLN A 89 -7.66 17.52 -9.12
N ALA A 90 -7.90 17.18 -7.85
CA ALA A 90 -7.11 17.68 -6.74
C ALA A 90 -5.65 17.20 -6.83
N ASP A 91 -5.43 15.94 -7.20
CA ASP A 91 -4.10 15.37 -7.29
C ASP A 91 -3.29 15.90 -8.46
N ARG A 92 -3.94 16.19 -9.60
CA ARG A 92 -3.28 16.82 -10.77
C ARG A 92 -2.68 18.19 -10.46
N ALA A 93 -3.20 18.90 -9.47
CA ALA A 93 -2.67 20.20 -9.04
C ALA A 93 -1.39 20.08 -8.22
N VAL A 94 -1.09 18.89 -7.68
CA VAL A 94 0.01 18.64 -6.73
C VAL A 94 1.06 17.70 -7.30
N PHE A 95 0.64 16.64 -7.97
CA PHE A 95 1.51 15.58 -8.46
C PHE A 95 1.65 15.63 -9.98
N PRO A 96 2.88 15.54 -10.51
CA PRO A 96 3.11 15.50 -11.95
C PRO A 96 2.68 14.18 -12.59
N SER A 97 2.61 13.10 -11.81
CA SER A 97 2.28 11.75 -12.28
C SER A 97 1.66 10.89 -11.17
N LEU A 98 0.96 9.83 -11.56
CA LEU A 98 0.43 8.83 -10.64
C LEU A 98 1.54 8.15 -9.82
N ALA A 99 2.65 7.79 -10.46
CA ALA A 99 3.79 7.17 -9.80
C ALA A 99 4.32 8.03 -8.65
N GLN A 100 4.46 9.34 -8.87
CA GLN A 100 4.89 10.29 -7.83
C GLN A 100 3.87 10.44 -6.71
N ALA A 101 2.57 10.46 -7.04
CA ALA A 101 1.51 10.51 -6.05
C ALA A 101 1.52 9.28 -5.13
N GLN A 102 1.62 8.08 -5.71
CA GLN A 102 1.67 6.82 -4.99
C GLN A 102 2.96 6.67 -4.18
N ALA A 103 4.12 6.98 -4.78
CA ALA A 103 5.41 6.97 -4.07
C ALA A 103 5.41 7.94 -2.88
N SER A 104 4.83 9.13 -3.04
CA SER A 104 4.68 10.11 -1.96
C SER A 104 3.90 9.54 -0.78
N VAL A 105 2.76 8.88 -1.03
CA VAL A 105 1.95 8.23 0.01
C VAL A 105 2.71 7.07 0.67
N ALA A 106 3.32 6.20 -0.14
CA ALA A 106 4.03 5.03 0.37
C ALA A 106 5.25 5.41 1.22
N ASN A 107 6.04 6.39 0.78
CA ASN A 107 7.19 6.90 1.51
C ASN A 107 6.79 7.52 2.85
N GLU A 108 5.68 8.26 2.88
CA GLU A 108 5.16 8.84 4.13
C GLU A 108 4.70 7.74 5.10
N ALA A 109 3.92 6.77 4.61
CA ALA A 109 3.48 5.63 5.43
C ALA A 109 4.65 4.79 5.96
N TYR A 110 5.64 4.50 5.12
CA TYR A 110 6.85 3.78 5.49
C TYR A 110 7.62 4.48 6.61
N ARG A 111 7.85 5.79 6.49
CA ARG A 111 8.49 6.60 7.54
C ARG A 111 7.65 6.67 8.81
N ALA A 112 6.33 6.85 8.68
CA ALA A 112 5.40 6.95 9.81
C ALA A 112 5.32 5.68 10.66
N LEU A 113 5.68 4.52 10.08
CA LEU A 113 5.82 3.23 10.75
C LEU A 113 7.23 2.95 11.28
N GLY A 114 8.16 3.90 11.15
CA GLY A 114 9.54 3.72 11.61
C GLY A 114 10.40 2.88 10.67
N GLN A 115 10.07 2.85 9.37
CA GLN A 115 10.84 2.16 8.32
C GLN A 115 11.00 0.66 8.62
N PRO A 116 9.89 -0.10 8.68
CA PRO A 116 9.94 -1.52 8.99
C PRO A 116 10.82 -2.29 7.98
N PRO A 117 11.44 -3.42 8.38
CA PRO A 117 12.33 -4.17 7.50
C PRO A 117 11.61 -4.74 6.28
N VAL A 118 10.30 -5.00 6.39
CA VAL A 118 9.45 -5.44 5.29
C VAL A 118 8.33 -4.43 5.07
N PHE A 119 8.44 -3.67 3.99
CA PHE A 119 7.37 -2.82 3.47
C PHE A 119 7.30 -3.00 1.96
N LEU A 120 6.15 -3.43 1.45
CA LEU A 120 5.98 -3.75 0.04
C LEU A 120 5.06 -2.75 -0.66
N PHE A 121 5.30 -2.52 -1.94
CA PHE A 121 4.50 -1.69 -2.80
C PHE A 121 4.08 -2.50 -4.02
N CYS A 122 2.77 -2.63 -4.25
CA CYS A 122 2.26 -3.18 -5.51
C CYS A 122 1.96 -2.03 -6.47
N PRO A 123 2.72 -1.90 -7.58
CA PRO A 123 2.47 -0.87 -8.57
C PRO A 123 1.15 -1.09 -9.34
N THR A 124 0.68 -0.05 -10.01
CA THR A 124 -0.43 -0.14 -10.96
C THR A 124 0.01 -0.91 -12.22
N GLU A 125 1.24 -0.69 -12.68
CA GLU A 125 1.88 -1.52 -13.71
C GLU A 125 2.68 -2.64 -13.02
N TYR A 126 2.03 -3.73 -12.61
CA TYR A 126 2.62 -4.83 -11.82
C TYR A 126 3.07 -6.06 -12.62
N CYS A 127 2.88 -6.05 -13.94
CA CYS A 127 3.37 -7.07 -14.86
C CYS A 127 3.82 -6.45 -16.18
N SER A 128 4.52 -7.23 -17.00
CA SER A 128 5.08 -6.72 -18.27
C SER A 128 3.98 -6.28 -19.23
N ALA A 129 2.85 -7.00 -19.27
CA ALA A 129 1.71 -6.66 -20.12
C ALA A 129 1.06 -5.30 -19.79
N LEU A 130 1.18 -4.81 -18.56
CA LEU A 130 0.65 -3.51 -18.14
C LEU A 130 1.60 -2.35 -18.42
N CYS A 131 2.86 -2.63 -18.76
CA CYS A 131 3.88 -1.63 -18.98
C CYS A 131 3.88 -1.13 -20.43
N SER A 132 3.77 0.18 -20.63
CA SER A 132 3.85 0.78 -21.97
C SER A 132 5.05 1.71 -22.11
N PRO A 133 5.92 1.55 -23.12
CA PRO A 133 5.91 0.49 -24.16
C PRO A 133 6.58 -0.82 -23.73
N SER A 134 7.30 -0.84 -22.60
CA SER A 134 7.94 -2.00 -21.99
C SER A 134 8.34 -1.67 -20.55
N PRO A 135 8.59 -2.66 -19.65
CA PRO A 135 8.96 -2.36 -18.27
C PRO A 135 10.14 -1.38 -18.14
N SER A 136 11.20 -1.58 -18.93
CA SER A 136 12.40 -0.72 -18.94
C SER A 136 12.18 0.70 -19.48
N ARG A 137 11.05 0.96 -20.13
CA ARG A 137 10.73 2.25 -20.77
C ARG A 137 9.42 2.85 -20.27
N SER A 138 8.77 2.20 -19.32
CA SER A 138 7.55 2.72 -18.69
C SER A 138 7.90 3.99 -17.94
N ARG A 139 7.24 5.10 -18.30
CA ARG A 139 7.40 6.36 -17.57
C ARG A 139 6.92 6.23 -16.13
N TYR A 140 5.89 5.42 -15.90
CA TYR A 140 5.37 5.14 -14.57
C TYR A 140 6.42 4.41 -13.72
N LEU A 141 7.00 3.31 -14.22
CA LEU A 141 8.01 2.56 -13.46
C LEU A 141 9.32 3.33 -13.30
N LEU A 142 9.74 4.10 -14.31
CA LEU A 142 10.93 4.95 -14.20
C LEU A 142 10.77 6.03 -13.12
N ALA A 143 9.61 6.68 -13.06
CA ALA A 143 9.32 7.65 -12.01
C ALA A 143 9.23 6.97 -10.64
N LEU A 144 8.54 5.82 -10.55
CA LEU A 144 8.42 5.06 -9.31
C LEU A 144 9.79 4.66 -8.76
N GLY A 145 10.69 4.15 -9.62
CA GLY A 145 12.04 3.74 -9.22
C GLY A 145 12.95 4.91 -8.79
N GLN A 146 12.64 6.14 -9.18
CA GLN A 146 13.36 7.33 -8.72
C GLN A 146 12.82 7.87 -7.39
N GLU A 147 11.52 7.73 -7.16
CA GLU A 147 10.82 8.42 -6.08
C GLU A 147 10.60 7.53 -4.85
N LEU A 148 10.43 6.22 -5.04
CA LEU A 148 10.18 5.28 -3.96
C LEU A 148 11.45 5.06 -3.14
N LEU A 149 11.31 5.05 -1.81
CA LEU A 149 12.46 4.85 -0.93
C LEU A 149 13.06 3.44 -1.12
N PRO A 150 14.41 3.30 -1.11
CA PRO A 150 15.08 2.04 -1.44
C PRO A 150 14.81 0.90 -0.45
N GLY A 151 14.30 1.19 0.75
CA GLY A 151 13.88 0.19 1.73
C GLY A 151 12.50 -0.42 1.45
N ILE A 152 11.76 0.11 0.46
CA ILE A 152 10.44 -0.39 0.07
C ILE A 152 10.63 -1.41 -1.07
N GLY A 153 10.20 -2.65 -0.83
CA GLY A 153 10.18 -3.70 -1.84
C GLY A 153 9.04 -3.49 -2.85
N ILE A 154 9.23 -3.94 -4.09
CA ILE A 154 8.23 -3.83 -5.16
C ILE A 154 7.71 -5.23 -5.49
N ILE A 155 6.39 -5.38 -5.53
CA ILE A 155 5.72 -6.61 -5.97
C ILE A 155 5.66 -6.62 -7.49
N TRP A 156 5.99 -7.76 -8.10
CA TRP A 156 5.99 -7.96 -9.55
C TRP A 156 5.49 -9.37 -9.87
N THR A 157 4.56 -9.51 -10.82
CA THR A 157 3.94 -10.80 -11.13
C THR A 157 4.54 -11.50 -12.34
N GLY A 158 5.49 -10.87 -13.05
CA GLY A 158 6.17 -11.46 -14.21
C GLY A 158 5.75 -10.87 -15.54
N GLU A 159 5.72 -11.71 -16.57
CA GLU A 159 5.27 -11.34 -17.92
C GLU A 159 3.78 -11.00 -17.99
#